data_AF-A0A3M0ZTR8-F1
#
_entry.id   AF-A0A3M0ZTR8-F1
#
_cell.length_a   1.000
_cell.length_b   1.000
_cell.length_c   1.000
_cell.angle_alpha   90.00
_cell.angle_beta   90.00
_cell.angle_gamma   90.00
#
_symmetry.space_group_name_H-M   'P 1'
#
loop_
_entity.id
_entity.type
_entity.pdbx_description
1 polymer ?
#
loop_
_entity_poly.entity_id
_entity_poly.type
_entity_poly.pdbx_seq_one_letter_code
_entity_poly.pdbx_strand_id
1 'polypeptide(L)'
;MRLFAPSLCNLGFSTPLKVSLGTQCPRFIKRLSANFIAVWFFTLTILHGGYAQSYVPFVVDNPKSFLSSEWVEFGIPLGFINETDESHFFVVDDEGDVVPADFKALSREGGDRKDTTQRIVWLGVKVYAQVSGGSPQSSRQYFLVHDANPPSSTESLGVNETSLTITLNPTSEVSFEINKTSPLFSDIQVGGTSILSSPSTVEYSLLPNSPPLPVTVDSTEIEEMGTYTAVIKQKMHFLTSSSPSDRINLTLRLWFGYGSNRVKWSLIISNPKPYGNFNGAPDYSEMFEGLWFRIPISNIGLAKTTLGSYQLSQSDNLLISQDFNYVVNSSGTGWNFNENLLDDFKVSVDLNNVSTTLNDFRFNGVLYTHGSGGGLGVKMVNFWQKFPASLGKVGDSLVISPYPPFGNGPEVNGQYGTPFNTSSNPPLSNSDILYVLQGGREIRHTGIFFVSSTEPTEAALSRLDGIAQKPLSGRANPGYLEQIDAFGKSWVAQRQWGDVGRERAERLNKIWVDDSAADNQPGLGKIGYPLFISRGGTYGHMQSYG
;
A
#
# COMPACT_ATOMS: atom_id res chain seq x y z
N MET A 1 -56.50 23.59 -25.57
CA MET A 1 -56.82 22.16 -25.79
C MET A 1 -57.15 21.53 -24.44
N ARG A 2 -58.27 20.80 -24.37
CA ARG A 2 -58.86 20.19 -23.17
C ARG A 2 -58.27 18.79 -22.90
N LEU A 3 -58.30 18.41 -21.61
CA LEU A 3 -58.33 17.05 -21.02
C LEU A 3 -57.02 16.22 -21.10
N PHE A 4 -56.64 15.35 -20.16
CA PHE A 4 -57.37 14.51 -19.19
C PHE A 4 -56.53 14.26 -17.91
N ALA A 5 -57.21 14.19 -16.76
CA ALA A 5 -56.73 13.51 -15.55
C ALA A 5 -57.64 12.29 -15.30
N PRO A 6 -57.13 11.12 -14.89
CA PRO A 6 -57.98 10.03 -14.45
C PRO A 6 -58.10 9.98 -12.92
N SER A 7 -59.36 9.94 -12.49
CA SER A 7 -59.85 9.53 -11.19
C SER A 7 -59.71 8.01 -10.99
N LEU A 8 -59.32 7.56 -9.79
CA LEU A 8 -59.57 6.19 -9.34
C LEU A 8 -60.33 6.21 -8.00
N CYS A 9 -61.34 5.34 -7.97
CA CYS A 9 -62.45 5.26 -7.02
C CYS A 9 -62.08 4.73 -5.63
N ASN A 10 -62.93 5.16 -4.70
CA ASN A 10 -63.29 4.54 -3.43
C ASN A 10 -63.42 3.01 -3.47
N LEU A 11 -62.81 2.34 -2.50
CA LEU A 11 -63.38 1.17 -1.84
C LEU A 11 -63.17 1.33 -0.33
N GLY A 12 -64.28 1.47 0.40
CA GLY A 12 -64.29 1.48 1.86
C GLY A 12 -64.32 0.06 2.42
N PHE A 13 -63.54 -0.17 3.48
CA PHE A 13 -63.81 -1.20 4.47
C PHE A 13 -63.51 -0.66 5.86
N SER A 14 -64.54 -0.69 6.70
CA SER A 14 -64.51 -0.41 8.12
C SER A 14 -64.03 -1.64 8.90
N THR A 15 -62.94 -1.52 9.65
CA THR A 15 -62.70 -2.15 10.98
C THR A 15 -61.32 -1.72 11.49
N PRO A 16 -61.15 -1.39 12.79
CA PRO A 16 -59.84 -1.04 13.33
C PRO A 16 -59.10 -2.30 13.81
N LEU A 17 -58.06 -2.71 13.10
CA LEU A 17 -57.09 -3.69 13.61
C LEU A 17 -56.04 -2.94 14.46
N LYS A 18 -56.11 -3.09 15.79
CA LYS A 18 -55.02 -2.73 16.70
C LYS A 18 -53.86 -3.70 16.46
N VAL A 19 -52.80 -3.24 15.79
CA VAL A 19 -51.51 -3.95 15.76
C VAL A 19 -50.56 -3.25 16.73
N SER A 20 -50.21 -3.98 17.79
CA SER A 20 -49.14 -3.65 18.73
C SER A 20 -47.80 -3.77 18.02
N LEU A 21 -47.14 -2.66 17.72
CA LEU A 21 -45.75 -2.65 17.27
C LEU A 21 -44.82 -2.81 18.47
N GLY A 22 -44.29 -4.02 18.60
CA GLY A 22 -43.19 -4.35 19.50
C GLY A 22 -41.90 -3.60 19.12
N THR A 23 -41.16 -3.25 20.15
CA THR A 23 -39.90 -2.50 20.17
C THR A 23 -38.74 -3.24 19.50
N GLN A 24 -38.70 -3.30 18.16
CA GLN A 24 -37.47 -3.60 17.41
C GLN A 24 -37.47 -2.95 16.02
N CYS A 25 -37.14 -1.64 15.92
CA CYS A 25 -36.62 -1.10 14.66
C CYS A 25 -35.90 0.27 14.74
N PRO A 26 -34.66 0.35 15.27
CA PRO A 26 -33.80 1.52 15.02
C PRO A 26 -32.96 1.40 13.74
N ARG A 27 -32.68 0.17 13.26
CA ARG A 27 -31.76 -0.06 12.12
C ARG A 27 -32.42 0.04 10.74
N PHE A 28 -33.70 -0.28 10.63
CA PHE A 28 -34.43 -0.21 9.35
C PHE A 28 -34.75 1.24 8.95
N ILE A 29 -35.09 2.08 9.94
CA ILE A 29 -35.37 3.51 9.73
C ILE A 29 -34.11 4.27 9.25
N LYS A 30 -32.91 3.95 9.80
CA LYS A 30 -31.64 4.57 9.35
C LYS A 30 -31.26 4.22 7.90
N ARG A 31 -31.54 3.00 7.42
CA ARG A 31 -31.27 2.62 6.02
C ARG A 31 -32.29 3.18 5.04
N LEU A 32 -33.55 3.29 5.46
CA LEU A 32 -34.57 3.96 4.65
C LEU A 32 -34.29 5.45 4.55
N SER A 33 -33.86 6.12 5.63
CA SER A 33 -33.59 7.57 5.60
C SER A 33 -32.41 7.94 4.69
N ALA A 34 -31.31 7.17 4.66
CA ALA A 34 -30.18 7.47 3.78
C ALA A 34 -30.54 7.37 2.28
N ASN A 35 -31.26 6.32 1.89
CA ASN A 35 -31.76 6.17 0.52
C ASN A 35 -32.83 7.21 0.18
N PHE A 36 -33.69 7.59 1.14
CA PHE A 36 -34.70 8.64 0.92
C PHE A 36 -34.05 10.01 0.77
N ILE A 37 -32.99 10.32 1.52
CA ILE A 37 -32.23 11.58 1.41
C ILE A 37 -31.52 11.65 0.06
N ALA A 38 -30.85 10.58 -0.39
CA ALA A 38 -30.22 10.56 -1.72
C ALA A 38 -31.24 10.75 -2.85
N VAL A 39 -32.40 10.07 -2.78
CA VAL A 39 -33.49 10.26 -3.76
C VAL A 39 -34.12 11.65 -3.64
N TRP A 40 -34.25 12.22 -2.43
CA TRP A 40 -34.75 13.58 -2.25
C TRP A 40 -33.79 14.63 -2.82
N PHE A 41 -32.48 14.53 -2.58
CA PHE A 41 -31.49 15.38 -3.22
C PHE A 41 -31.56 15.24 -4.74
N PHE A 42 -31.65 14.02 -5.26
CA PHE A 42 -31.79 13.80 -6.71
C PHE A 42 -33.06 14.43 -7.29
N THR A 43 -34.19 14.36 -6.57
CA THR A 43 -35.48 14.88 -7.04
C THR A 43 -35.59 16.40 -6.88
N LEU A 44 -35.00 16.97 -5.82
CA LEU A 44 -35.01 18.41 -5.56
C LEU A 44 -34.10 19.18 -6.54
N THR A 45 -32.97 18.58 -6.93
CA THR A 45 -32.08 19.12 -7.97
C THR A 45 -32.74 19.11 -9.34
N ILE A 46 -33.59 18.12 -9.64
CA ILE A 46 -34.39 18.09 -10.87
C ILE A 46 -35.49 19.17 -10.86
N LEU A 47 -36.06 19.49 -9.70
CA LEU A 47 -37.14 20.48 -9.58
C LEU A 47 -36.68 21.95 -9.59
N HIS A 48 -35.39 22.23 -9.34
CA HIS A 48 -34.87 23.60 -9.24
C HIS A 48 -34.14 24.13 -10.48
N GLY A 49 -34.27 23.50 -11.67
CA GLY A 49 -34.02 24.13 -12.97
C GLY A 49 -32.68 24.85 -13.24
N GLY A 50 -31.72 24.78 -12.32
CA GLY A 50 -30.41 25.39 -12.42
C GLY A 50 -29.37 24.28 -12.35
N TYR A 51 -28.60 24.14 -13.43
CA TYR A 51 -27.42 23.27 -13.55
C TYR A 51 -27.50 21.97 -12.76
N ALA A 52 -27.90 20.88 -13.41
CA ALA A 52 -27.71 19.54 -12.85
C ALA A 52 -26.21 19.32 -12.59
N GLN A 53 -25.75 19.63 -11.38
CA GLN A 53 -24.40 19.33 -10.94
C GLN A 53 -24.22 17.83 -11.15
N SER A 54 -23.23 17.48 -11.96
CA SER A 54 -22.93 16.09 -12.28
C SER A 54 -22.12 15.50 -11.12
N TYR A 55 -22.83 14.91 -10.15
CA TYR A 55 -22.19 14.18 -9.07
C TYR A 55 -21.74 12.80 -9.57
N VAL A 56 -20.47 12.45 -9.38
CA VAL A 56 -19.98 11.09 -9.59
C VAL A 56 -19.79 10.40 -8.25
N PRO A 57 -20.65 9.43 -7.88
CA PRO A 57 -20.55 8.76 -6.60
C PRO A 57 -19.37 7.79 -6.59
N PHE A 58 -18.65 7.75 -5.48
CA PHE A 58 -17.63 6.75 -5.21
C PHE A 58 -17.70 6.30 -3.75
N VAL A 59 -17.06 5.17 -3.47
CA VAL A 59 -17.09 4.54 -2.16
C VAL A 59 -15.66 4.33 -1.69
N VAL A 60 -15.40 4.66 -0.43
CA VAL A 60 -14.19 4.25 0.28
C VAL A 60 -14.56 3.12 1.23
N ASP A 61 -13.98 1.95 0.96
CA ASP A 61 -14.18 0.75 1.76
C ASP A 61 -13.11 0.67 2.86
N ASN A 62 -13.57 0.35 4.07
CA ASN A 62 -12.71 0.10 5.21
C ASN A 62 -12.66 -1.40 5.53
N PRO A 63 -11.58 -2.11 5.17
CA PRO A 63 -11.46 -3.53 5.41
C PRO A 63 -11.26 -3.88 6.91
N LYS A 64 -11.08 -2.91 7.82
CA LYS A 64 -10.68 -3.11 9.21
C LYS A 64 -11.38 -2.15 10.18
N SER A 65 -11.93 -2.66 11.28
CA SER A 65 -12.70 -1.87 12.25
C SER A 65 -11.95 -0.72 12.94
N PHE A 66 -10.62 -0.66 12.88
CA PHE A 66 -9.81 0.35 13.58
C PHE A 66 -9.30 1.48 12.68
N LEU A 67 -9.49 1.40 11.37
CA LEU A 67 -9.15 2.50 10.47
C LEU A 67 -10.24 3.55 10.55
N SER A 68 -9.86 4.81 10.77
CA SER A 68 -10.79 5.94 10.81
C SER A 68 -10.50 6.98 9.74
N SER A 69 -9.25 7.13 9.32
CA SER A 69 -8.87 8.06 8.24
C SER A 69 -7.56 7.69 7.56
N GLU A 70 -7.46 7.99 6.25
CA GLU A 70 -6.25 7.83 5.45
C GLU A 70 -6.36 8.60 4.12
N TRP A 71 -5.22 8.99 3.54
CA TRP A 71 -5.14 9.37 2.13
C TRP A 71 -5.30 8.14 1.23
N VAL A 72 -6.30 8.17 0.34
CA VAL A 72 -6.67 7.11 -0.58
C VAL A 72 -6.54 7.60 -2.02
N GLU A 73 -5.87 6.83 -2.88
CA GLU A 73 -5.68 7.15 -4.30
C GLU A 73 -6.34 6.08 -5.19
N PHE A 74 -7.14 6.51 -6.18
CA PHE A 74 -7.80 5.62 -7.13
C PHE A 74 -8.23 6.40 -8.40
N GLY A 75 -8.63 5.68 -9.45
CA GLY A 75 -9.13 6.27 -10.69
C GLY A 75 -10.65 6.30 -10.75
N ILE A 76 -11.21 7.41 -11.25
CA ILE A 76 -12.63 7.59 -11.55
C ILE A 76 -12.78 7.90 -13.05
N PRO A 77 -13.51 7.09 -13.82
CA PRO A 77 -13.87 7.44 -15.19
C PRO A 77 -14.93 8.55 -15.18
N LEU A 78 -14.83 9.55 -16.06
CA LEU A 78 -15.71 10.73 -16.02
C LEU A 78 -16.97 10.64 -16.90
N GLY A 79 -17.12 9.57 -17.69
CA GLY A 79 -18.36 9.22 -18.39
C GLY A 79 -18.82 10.27 -19.40
N PHE A 80 -19.75 11.15 -19.00
CA PHE A 80 -20.32 12.24 -19.83
C PHE A 80 -19.80 13.64 -19.47
N ILE A 81 -19.01 13.79 -18.41
CA ILE A 81 -18.46 15.09 -17.99
C ILE A 81 -17.40 15.53 -19.01
N ASN A 82 -17.65 16.64 -19.69
CA ASN A 82 -16.75 17.21 -20.71
C ASN A 82 -15.84 18.27 -20.10
N GLU A 83 -14.87 17.83 -19.31
CA GLU A 83 -13.91 18.71 -18.62
C GLU A 83 -12.48 18.45 -19.10
N THR A 84 -11.71 19.52 -19.22
CA THR A 84 -10.28 19.52 -19.58
C THR A 84 -9.39 19.93 -18.41
N ASP A 85 -9.91 20.65 -17.42
CA ASP A 85 -9.16 21.20 -16.29
C ASP A 85 -9.45 20.42 -15.00
N GLU A 86 -8.41 19.85 -14.38
CA GLU A 86 -8.50 19.14 -13.11
C GLU A 86 -8.94 20.04 -11.94
N SER A 87 -8.75 21.36 -12.04
CA SER A 87 -9.11 22.30 -10.98
C SER A 87 -10.60 22.49 -10.82
N HIS A 88 -11.44 22.12 -11.80
CA HIS A 88 -12.90 22.22 -11.70
C HIS A 88 -13.53 21.08 -10.87
N PHE A 89 -12.73 20.24 -10.22
CA PHE A 89 -13.20 19.13 -9.39
C PHE A 89 -12.97 19.38 -7.91
N PHE A 90 -13.91 18.90 -7.09
CA PHE A 90 -13.73 18.76 -5.64
C PHE A 90 -14.51 17.56 -5.13
N VAL A 91 -14.24 17.13 -3.90
CA VAL A 91 -14.95 16.02 -3.26
C VAL A 91 -15.82 16.56 -2.14
N VAL A 92 -17.05 16.04 -2.03
CA VAL A 92 -17.88 16.16 -0.84
C VAL A 92 -18.20 14.79 -0.25
N ASP A 93 -18.44 14.75 1.06
CA ASP A 93 -18.94 13.55 1.72
C ASP A 93 -20.48 13.43 1.62
N ASP A 94 -21.05 12.47 2.35
CA ASP A 94 -22.49 12.21 2.40
C ASP A 94 -23.30 13.26 3.19
N GLU A 95 -22.63 14.16 3.90
CA GLU A 95 -23.22 15.30 4.60
C GLU A 95 -23.15 16.59 3.76
N GLY A 96 -22.39 16.56 2.65
CA GLY A 96 -22.18 17.69 1.75
C GLY A 96 -20.96 18.54 2.11
N ASP A 97 -20.16 18.10 3.09
CA ASP A 97 -18.96 18.81 3.51
C ASP A 97 -17.81 18.54 2.54
N VAL A 98 -17.03 19.58 2.24
CA VAL A 98 -15.87 19.50 1.34
C VAL A 98 -14.76 18.69 2.00
N VAL A 99 -14.20 17.73 1.26
CA VAL A 99 -13.14 16.84 1.73
C VAL A 99 -11.84 17.18 1.00
N PRO A 100 -10.70 17.30 1.71
CA PRO A 100 -9.39 17.49 1.08
C PRO A 100 -9.11 16.43 0.01
N ALA A 101 -8.88 16.90 -1.23
CA ALA A 101 -8.58 16.04 -2.36
C ALA A 101 -7.65 16.73 -3.37
N ASP A 102 -6.80 15.93 -4.02
CA ASP A 102 -6.00 16.32 -5.18
C ASP A 102 -6.41 15.49 -6.40
N PHE A 103 -6.25 16.08 -7.58
CA PHE A 103 -6.69 15.51 -8.85
C PHE A 103 -5.55 15.47 -9.87
N LYS A 104 -5.54 14.44 -10.73
CA LYS A 104 -4.65 14.36 -11.89
C LYS A 104 -5.32 13.64 -13.05
N ALA A 105 -5.20 14.14 -14.28
CA ALA A 105 -5.65 13.36 -15.44
C ALA A 105 -4.78 12.09 -15.60
N LEU A 106 -5.42 10.92 -15.53
CA LEU A 106 -4.77 9.64 -15.81
C LEU A 106 -4.79 9.32 -17.31
N SER A 107 -5.86 9.75 -17.99
CA SER A 107 -5.96 9.68 -19.45
C SER A 107 -6.92 10.74 -20.00
N ARG A 108 -6.71 11.08 -21.26
CA ARG A 108 -7.52 12.05 -22.02
C ARG A 108 -7.96 11.44 -23.36
N GLU A 109 -9.02 11.98 -23.93
CA GLU A 109 -9.59 11.47 -25.17
C GLU A 109 -8.61 11.70 -26.34
N GLY A 110 -8.36 10.65 -27.12
CA GLY A 110 -7.61 10.77 -28.38
C GLY A 110 -6.12 11.13 -28.28
N GLY A 111 -5.49 11.15 -27.10
CA GLY A 111 -4.11 11.65 -26.99
C GLY A 111 -3.34 11.30 -25.72
N ASP A 112 -2.21 12.00 -25.55
CA ASP A 112 -1.35 11.95 -24.36
C ASP A 112 -2.13 12.53 -23.16
N ARG A 113 -1.95 11.94 -21.97
CA ARG A 113 -2.52 12.44 -20.70
C ARG A 113 -2.14 13.90 -20.39
N LYS A 114 -1.04 14.41 -20.99
CA LYS A 114 -0.57 15.78 -20.85
C LYS A 114 -1.24 16.78 -21.81
N ASP A 115 -2.03 16.35 -22.77
CA ASP A 115 -2.71 17.25 -23.70
C ASP A 115 -3.93 17.90 -23.02
N THR A 116 -3.73 19.05 -22.40
CA THR A 116 -4.77 19.77 -21.65
C THR A 116 -5.89 20.32 -22.53
N THR A 117 -5.79 20.23 -23.86
CA THR A 117 -6.90 20.60 -24.77
C THR A 117 -7.92 19.48 -24.92
N GLN A 118 -7.53 18.25 -24.58
CA GLN A 118 -8.38 17.07 -24.68
C GLN A 118 -9.14 16.83 -23.39
N ARG A 119 -10.36 16.34 -23.54
CA ARG A 119 -11.24 15.95 -22.45
C ARG A 119 -10.61 14.87 -21.56
N ILE A 120 -10.77 15.00 -20.25
CA ILE A 120 -10.36 13.99 -19.27
C ILE A 120 -11.32 12.78 -19.34
N VAL A 121 -10.75 11.58 -19.52
CA VAL A 121 -11.52 10.32 -19.55
C VAL A 121 -11.41 9.59 -18.22
N TRP A 122 -10.21 9.52 -17.66
CA TRP A 122 -9.95 8.98 -16.33
C TRP A 122 -9.28 10.03 -15.46
N LEU A 123 -9.91 10.33 -14.33
CA LEU A 123 -9.41 11.24 -13.30
C LEU A 123 -8.82 10.41 -12.16
N GLY A 124 -7.57 10.66 -11.80
CA GLY A 124 -6.96 10.17 -10.58
C GLY A 124 -7.39 11.06 -9.43
N VAL A 125 -7.96 10.47 -8.38
CA VAL A 125 -8.43 11.17 -7.19
C VAL A 125 -7.60 10.68 -6.00
N LYS A 126 -6.97 11.63 -5.29
CA LYS A 126 -6.34 11.42 -3.99
C LYS A 126 -7.18 12.14 -2.95
N VAL A 127 -7.84 11.43 -2.04
CA VAL A 127 -8.77 12.01 -1.06
C VAL A 127 -8.40 11.62 0.36
N TYR A 128 -8.51 12.56 1.30
CA TYR A 128 -8.39 12.26 2.73
C TYR A 128 -9.71 11.67 3.25
N ALA A 129 -9.87 10.36 3.10
CA ALA A 129 -11.10 9.69 3.45
C ALA A 129 -11.19 9.46 4.97
N GLN A 130 -12.36 9.74 5.53
CA GLN A 130 -12.74 9.37 6.89
C GLN A 130 -13.85 8.31 6.86
N VAL A 131 -13.67 7.19 7.55
CA VAL A 131 -14.68 6.13 7.64
C VAL A 131 -14.96 5.85 9.10
N SER A 132 -16.21 5.61 9.48
CA SER A 132 -16.56 5.35 10.88
C SER A 132 -15.78 4.13 11.40
N GLY A 133 -14.93 4.37 12.41
CA GLY A 133 -14.29 3.31 13.18
C GLY A 133 -15.32 2.52 14.00
N GLY A 134 -15.01 1.28 14.33
CA GLY A 134 -15.78 0.44 15.26
C GLY A 134 -16.61 -0.67 14.63
N SER A 135 -16.87 -0.65 13.31
CA SER A 135 -17.46 -1.78 12.59
C SER A 135 -16.46 -2.35 11.59
N PRO A 136 -16.18 -3.67 11.59
CA PRO A 136 -15.47 -4.30 10.48
C PRO A 136 -16.26 -4.06 9.18
N GLN A 137 -15.55 -3.85 8.07
CA GLN A 137 -16.15 -3.72 6.74
C GLN A 137 -17.15 -2.56 6.63
N SER A 138 -16.87 -1.43 7.29
CA SER A 138 -17.61 -0.20 7.03
C SER A 138 -17.22 0.37 5.66
N SER A 139 -18.13 1.10 5.04
CA SER A 139 -17.83 1.89 3.85
C SER A 139 -18.46 3.26 4.01
N ARG A 140 -17.87 4.27 3.39
CA ARG A 140 -18.44 5.63 3.32
C ARG A 140 -18.55 6.05 1.88
N GLN A 141 -19.67 6.67 1.55
CA GLN A 141 -19.93 7.21 0.23
C GLN A 141 -19.45 8.67 0.17
N TYR A 142 -18.90 9.03 -0.99
CA TYR A 142 -18.46 10.37 -1.33
C TYR A 142 -18.94 10.70 -2.74
N PHE A 143 -18.85 11.98 -3.08
CA PHE A 143 -19.25 12.47 -4.39
C PHE A 143 -18.14 13.37 -4.95
N LEU A 144 -17.69 13.05 -6.16
CA LEU A 144 -16.90 13.96 -6.96
C LEU A 144 -17.88 14.97 -7.59
N VAL A 145 -17.63 16.25 -7.34
CA VAL A 145 -18.42 17.37 -7.86
C VAL A 145 -17.60 18.10 -8.92
N HIS A 146 -18.28 18.50 -9.98
CA HIS A 146 -17.74 19.32 -11.06
C HIS A 146 -18.36 20.73 -10.99
N ASP A 147 -17.52 21.74 -10.78
CA ASP A 147 -17.92 23.14 -10.75
C ASP A 147 -16.75 24.03 -11.23
N ALA A 148 -17.05 25.06 -12.02
CA ALA A 148 -16.05 26.02 -12.50
C ALA A 148 -15.48 26.89 -11.36
N ASN A 149 -16.16 26.96 -10.21
CA ASN A 149 -15.71 27.71 -9.04
C ASN A 149 -15.71 26.79 -7.80
N PRO A 150 -14.79 25.81 -7.71
CA PRO A 150 -14.70 24.95 -6.55
C PRO A 150 -14.42 25.79 -5.27
N PRO A 151 -14.88 25.34 -4.09
CA PRO A 151 -14.52 25.97 -2.83
C PRO A 151 -13.00 26.04 -2.64
N SER A 152 -12.46 27.23 -2.37
CA SER A 152 -11.05 27.38 -2.04
C SER A 152 -10.77 26.82 -0.66
N SER A 153 -9.74 25.99 -0.53
CA SER A 153 -9.28 25.52 0.78
C SER A 153 -8.28 26.47 1.41
N THR A 154 -8.35 26.63 2.73
CA THR A 154 -7.32 27.29 3.53
C THR A 154 -6.23 26.34 4.00
N GLU A 155 -6.46 25.03 3.85
CA GLU A 155 -5.54 23.98 4.27
C GLU A 155 -4.69 23.51 3.09
N SER A 156 -3.40 23.30 3.31
CA SER A 156 -2.48 22.79 2.29
C SER A 156 -1.27 22.12 2.94
N LEU A 157 -0.63 21.24 2.19
CA LEU A 157 0.67 20.71 2.58
C LEU A 157 1.71 21.81 2.44
N GLY A 158 2.34 22.22 3.55
CA GLY A 158 3.38 23.23 3.51
C GLY A 158 4.65 22.66 2.87
N VAL A 159 4.99 23.10 1.66
CA VAL A 159 6.23 22.69 0.97
C VAL A 159 7.11 23.90 0.71
N ASN A 160 8.38 23.79 1.10
CA ASN A 160 9.41 24.79 0.82
C ASN A 160 10.59 24.11 0.11
N GLU A 161 10.90 24.53 -1.10
CA GLU A 161 11.98 23.97 -1.91
C GLU A 161 13.09 25.01 -2.11
N THR A 162 14.32 24.60 -1.82
CA THR A 162 15.53 25.37 -2.11
C THR A 162 16.38 24.64 -3.15
N SER A 163 17.55 25.19 -3.50
CA SER A 163 18.51 24.49 -4.36
C SER A 163 19.11 23.23 -3.72
N LEU A 164 19.08 23.12 -2.38
CA LEU A 164 19.72 22.03 -1.64
C LEU A 164 18.73 21.11 -0.93
N THR A 165 17.55 21.61 -0.56
CA THR A 165 16.62 20.90 0.30
C THR A 165 15.18 21.02 -0.16
N ILE A 166 14.36 20.05 0.23
CA ILE A 166 12.91 20.09 0.15
C ILE A 166 12.38 19.85 1.57
N THR A 167 11.66 20.81 2.13
CA THR A 167 11.03 20.72 3.45
C THR A 167 9.53 20.56 3.30
N LEU A 168 8.97 19.54 3.95
CA LEU A 168 7.53 19.23 3.95
C LEU A 168 6.97 19.30 5.37
N ASN A 169 5.89 20.06 5.55
CA ASN A 169 5.21 20.28 6.82
C ASN A 169 3.77 19.77 6.72
N PRO A 170 3.55 18.44 6.84
CA PRO A 170 2.21 17.87 6.76
C PRO A 170 1.32 18.24 7.95
N THR A 171 1.89 18.60 9.09
CA THR A 171 1.16 19.17 10.25
C THR A 171 1.97 20.32 10.84
N SER A 172 1.39 21.07 11.79
CA SER A 172 2.13 22.11 12.53
C SER A 172 3.20 21.56 13.47
N GLU A 173 3.16 20.27 13.80
CA GLU A 173 4.07 19.62 14.74
C GLU A 173 5.15 18.78 14.05
N VAL A 174 4.96 18.42 12.78
CA VAL A 174 5.84 17.49 12.07
C VAL A 174 6.40 18.15 10.82
N SER A 175 7.72 18.12 10.68
CA SER A 175 8.42 18.50 9.45
C SER A 175 9.38 17.41 9.01
N PHE A 176 9.52 17.26 7.70
CA PHE A 176 10.47 16.38 7.06
C PHE A 176 11.36 17.20 6.14
N GLU A 177 12.67 17.10 6.28
CA GLU A 177 13.63 17.72 5.37
C GLU A 177 14.35 16.65 4.57
N ILE A 178 14.43 16.85 3.25
CA ILE A 178 15.12 15.97 2.32
C ILE A 178 16.21 16.80 1.64
N ASN A 179 17.47 16.39 1.81
CA ASN A 179 18.58 16.96 1.07
C ASN A 179 18.65 16.36 -0.33
N LYS A 180 18.83 17.19 -1.36
CA LYS A 180 18.83 16.75 -2.76
C LYS A 180 20.03 15.89 -3.14
N THR A 181 21.08 15.89 -2.32
CA THR A 181 22.35 15.17 -2.50
C THR A 181 22.55 14.01 -1.52
N SER A 182 21.62 13.79 -0.58
CA SER A 182 21.67 12.69 0.39
C SER A 182 20.38 11.88 0.32
N PRO A 183 20.43 10.56 0.51
CA PRO A 183 19.23 9.74 0.41
C PRO A 183 18.34 9.90 1.65
N LEU A 184 17.03 9.68 1.51
CA LEU A 184 16.04 9.77 2.58
C LEU A 184 15.99 11.16 3.25
N PHE A 185 15.96 11.23 4.58
CA PHE A 185 15.72 12.43 5.36
C PHE A 185 17.04 13.04 5.84
N SER A 186 17.25 14.34 5.61
CA SER A 186 18.32 15.10 6.26
C SER A 186 17.93 15.54 7.68
N ASP A 187 16.64 15.79 7.90
CA ASP A 187 16.08 16.06 9.22
C ASP A 187 14.63 15.57 9.31
N ILE A 188 14.20 15.23 10.51
CA ILE A 188 12.82 14.99 10.87
C ILE A 188 12.58 15.72 12.19
N GLN A 189 11.62 16.63 12.22
CA GLN A 189 11.27 17.35 13.46
C GLN A 189 9.90 16.96 13.96
N VAL A 190 9.79 16.81 15.27
CA VAL A 190 8.53 16.57 15.99
C VAL A 190 8.44 17.60 17.12
N GLY A 191 7.39 18.41 17.14
CA GLY A 191 7.24 19.51 18.08
C GLY A 191 8.38 20.52 18.03
N GLY A 192 9.00 20.73 16.86
CA GLY A 192 10.16 21.60 16.67
C GLY A 192 11.49 21.03 17.16
N THR A 193 11.54 19.78 17.61
CA THR A 193 12.78 19.09 18.00
C THR A 193 13.18 18.09 16.92
N SER A 194 14.44 18.15 16.46
CA SER A 194 14.99 17.14 15.55
C SER A 194 15.07 15.79 16.27
N ILE A 195 14.54 14.74 15.64
CA ILE A 195 14.67 13.36 16.12
C ILE A 195 15.84 12.64 15.49
N LEU A 196 16.47 13.20 14.45
CA LEU A 196 17.65 12.60 13.81
C LEU A 196 18.93 13.08 14.49
N SER A 197 19.94 12.21 14.58
CA SER A 197 21.28 12.59 15.06
C SER A 197 22.23 12.96 13.91
N SER A 198 21.92 12.49 12.70
CA SER A 198 22.58 12.84 11.45
C SER A 198 21.67 12.48 10.27
N PRO A 199 21.94 12.96 9.04
CA PRO A 199 21.17 12.58 7.86
C PRO A 199 21.09 11.05 7.69
N SER A 200 19.94 10.59 7.22
CA SER A 200 19.70 9.19 6.90
C SER A 200 20.62 8.73 5.76
N THR A 201 20.94 7.45 5.73
CA THR A 201 21.72 6.84 4.65
C THR A 201 20.98 5.66 4.04
N VAL A 202 21.26 5.42 2.76
CA VAL A 202 20.95 4.15 2.10
C VAL A 202 22.30 3.53 1.77
N GLU A 203 22.52 2.32 2.26
CA GLU A 203 23.81 1.66 2.25
C GLU A 203 23.70 0.29 1.57
N TYR A 204 24.79 -0.16 0.95
CA TYR A 204 24.89 -1.47 0.31
C TYR A 204 26.23 -2.14 0.64
N SER A 205 26.28 -3.47 0.54
CA SER A 205 27.54 -4.23 0.60
C SER A 205 27.64 -5.12 -0.63
N LEU A 206 28.84 -5.29 -1.16
CA LEU A 206 29.10 -6.14 -2.34
C LEU A 206 29.58 -7.54 -1.95
N LEU A 207 30.27 -7.67 -0.83
CA LEU A 207 30.96 -8.89 -0.44
C LEU A 207 30.80 -9.13 1.06
N PRO A 208 30.67 -10.41 1.47
CA PRO A 208 30.64 -10.81 2.87
C PRO A 208 31.68 -10.10 3.73
N ASN A 209 31.24 -9.55 4.87
CA ASN A 209 32.06 -8.83 5.85
C ASN A 209 32.68 -7.51 5.35
N SER A 210 32.28 -7.01 4.19
CA SER A 210 32.70 -5.68 3.76
C SER A 210 31.93 -4.59 4.52
N PRO A 211 32.56 -3.45 4.83
CA PRO A 211 31.83 -2.33 5.39
C PRO A 211 30.76 -1.84 4.41
N PRO A 212 29.54 -1.53 4.87
CA PRO A 212 28.52 -0.95 4.01
C PRO A 212 28.99 0.37 3.40
N LEU A 213 28.71 0.57 2.12
CA LEU A 213 29.02 1.78 1.35
C LEU A 213 27.72 2.57 1.10
N PRO A 214 27.77 3.92 1.08
CA PRO A 214 26.60 4.71 0.76
C PRO A 214 26.26 4.62 -0.73
N VAL A 215 24.97 4.64 -1.06
CA VAL A 215 24.52 4.81 -2.45
C VAL A 215 24.74 6.25 -2.92
N THR A 216 24.90 6.44 -4.22
CA THR A 216 25.02 7.78 -4.83
C THR A 216 23.65 8.29 -5.25
N VAL A 217 23.29 9.52 -4.87
CA VAL A 217 22.05 10.18 -5.30
C VAL A 217 22.29 10.88 -6.63
N ASP A 218 21.56 10.48 -7.67
CA ASP A 218 21.63 11.09 -9.00
C ASP A 218 20.76 12.35 -9.09
N SER A 219 19.55 12.28 -8.54
CA SER A 219 18.60 13.39 -8.57
C SER A 219 17.54 13.25 -7.50
N THR A 220 17.13 14.37 -6.91
CA THR A 220 15.97 14.47 -6.03
C THR A 220 15.03 15.55 -6.57
N GLU A 221 13.79 15.19 -6.85
CA GLU A 221 12.77 16.09 -7.43
C GLU A 221 11.39 15.88 -6.79
N ILE A 222 10.54 16.91 -6.83
CA ILE A 222 9.11 16.77 -6.56
C ILE A 222 8.48 16.17 -7.82
N GLU A 223 8.14 14.87 -7.80
CA GLU A 223 7.55 14.16 -8.96
C GLU A 223 6.08 14.53 -9.16
N GLU A 224 5.33 14.70 -8.06
CA GLU A 224 3.93 15.15 -8.09
C GLU A 224 3.73 16.18 -6.97
N MET A 225 3.07 17.30 -7.29
CA MET A 225 2.67 18.33 -6.35
C MET A 225 1.17 18.59 -6.48
N GLY A 226 0.43 18.39 -5.40
CA GLY A 226 -0.96 18.82 -5.24
C GLY A 226 -1.08 19.87 -4.14
N THR A 227 -2.31 20.28 -3.84
CA THR A 227 -2.62 21.18 -2.73
C THR A 227 -2.36 20.48 -1.39
N TYR A 228 -2.68 19.19 -1.31
CA TYR A 228 -2.63 18.44 -0.05
C TYR A 228 -1.60 17.33 -0.02
N THR A 229 -1.10 16.89 -1.18
CA THR A 229 -0.16 15.77 -1.29
C THR A 229 1.06 16.15 -2.10
N ALA A 230 2.20 15.56 -1.76
CA ALA A 230 3.42 15.66 -2.55
C ALA A 230 4.11 14.31 -2.64
N VAL A 231 4.76 14.05 -3.77
CA VAL A 231 5.58 12.87 -4.00
C VAL A 231 7.00 13.31 -4.28
N ILE A 232 7.92 12.95 -3.39
CA ILE A 232 9.34 13.20 -3.58
C ILE A 232 9.97 11.95 -4.18
N LYS A 233 10.75 12.12 -5.23
CA LYS A 233 11.44 11.05 -5.94
C LYS A 233 12.94 11.25 -5.87
N GLN A 234 13.64 10.24 -5.38
CA GLN A 234 15.09 10.16 -5.40
C GLN A 234 15.52 9.02 -6.33
N LYS A 235 16.28 9.37 -7.37
CA LYS A 235 17.00 8.39 -8.19
C LYS A 235 18.40 8.25 -7.63
N MET A 236 18.83 7.02 -7.43
CA MET A 236 20.12 6.69 -6.84
C MET A 236 20.72 5.50 -7.57
N HIS A 237 21.99 5.23 -7.36
CA HIS A 237 22.63 4.01 -7.81
C HIS A 237 23.76 3.59 -6.87
N PHE A 238 24.17 2.33 -7.00
CA PHE A 238 25.45 1.86 -6.48
C PHE A 238 26.19 1.05 -7.54
N LEU A 239 27.51 1.07 -7.45
CA LEU A 239 28.38 0.30 -8.35
C LEU A 239 28.65 -1.08 -7.76
N THR A 240 28.52 -2.10 -8.58
CA THR A 240 28.84 -3.51 -8.25
C THR A 240 30.25 -3.90 -8.67
N SER A 241 30.90 -3.07 -9.49
CA SER A 241 32.31 -3.19 -9.84
C SER A 241 32.96 -1.79 -9.94
N SER A 242 34.22 -1.72 -10.36
CA SER A 242 34.87 -0.44 -10.68
C SER A 242 34.34 0.20 -11.97
N SER A 243 33.55 -0.53 -12.77
CA SER A 243 32.98 -0.02 -14.02
C SER A 243 31.68 0.76 -13.76
N PRO A 244 31.53 2.00 -14.28
CA PRO A 244 30.28 2.74 -14.22
C PRO A 244 29.08 2.05 -14.90
N SER A 245 29.34 1.08 -15.79
CA SER A 245 28.30 0.27 -16.43
C SER A 245 27.69 -0.78 -15.49
N ASP A 246 28.41 -1.14 -14.45
CA ASP A 246 28.05 -2.22 -13.53
C ASP A 246 27.42 -1.56 -12.31
N ARG A 247 26.14 -1.23 -12.46
CA ARG A 247 25.38 -0.48 -11.47
C ARG A 247 23.99 -1.04 -11.28
N ILE A 248 23.51 -0.96 -10.05
CA ILE A 248 22.10 -1.15 -9.72
C ILE A 248 21.47 0.22 -9.54
N ASN A 249 20.36 0.45 -10.22
CA ASN A 249 19.57 1.66 -10.07
C ASN A 249 18.55 1.48 -8.96
N LEU A 250 18.36 2.53 -8.18
CA LEU A 250 17.37 2.62 -7.13
C LEU A 250 16.46 3.82 -7.42
N THR A 251 15.15 3.64 -7.28
CA THR A 251 14.19 4.75 -7.29
C THR A 251 13.38 4.69 -6.01
N LEU A 252 13.62 5.65 -5.12
CA LEU A 252 12.84 5.85 -3.91
C LEU A 252 11.77 6.91 -4.15
N ARG A 253 10.53 6.59 -3.81
CA ARG A 253 9.42 7.55 -3.75
C ARG A 253 8.92 7.67 -2.32
N LEU A 254 8.66 8.91 -1.90
CA LEU A 254 8.13 9.26 -0.59
C LEU A 254 6.84 10.06 -0.80
N TRP A 255 5.71 9.55 -0.31
CA TRP A 255 4.41 10.21 -0.41
C TRP A 255 4.06 10.88 0.90
N PHE A 256 3.80 12.17 0.83
CA PHE A 256 3.38 13.03 1.92
C PHE A 256 1.95 13.48 1.70
N GLY A 257 1.21 13.63 2.79
CA GLY A 257 -0.16 14.16 2.76
C GLY A 257 -0.40 15.07 3.95
N TYR A 258 -1.11 16.16 3.73
CA TYR A 258 -1.58 17.08 4.74
C TYR A 258 -2.34 16.33 5.84
N GLY A 259 -2.18 16.75 7.09
CA GLY A 259 -2.78 16.13 8.27
C GLY A 259 -2.20 14.75 8.62
N SER A 260 -1.13 14.30 7.96
CA SER A 260 -0.54 12.98 8.18
C SER A 260 0.85 13.04 8.81
N ASN A 261 1.06 12.32 9.90
CA ASN A 261 2.39 12.03 10.46
C ASN A 261 3.03 10.78 9.84
N ARG A 262 2.55 10.34 8.68
CA ARG A 262 2.98 9.13 7.99
C ARG A 262 3.51 9.46 6.60
N VAL A 263 4.59 8.80 6.22
CA VAL A 263 5.18 8.89 4.88
C VAL A 263 5.16 7.50 4.29
N LYS A 264 4.33 7.29 3.25
CA LYS A 264 4.42 6.04 2.48
C LYS A 264 5.71 6.09 1.68
N TRP A 265 6.38 4.96 1.52
CA TRP A 265 7.58 4.86 0.72
C TRP A 265 7.55 3.65 -0.21
N SER A 266 8.27 3.76 -1.32
CA SER A 266 8.46 2.68 -2.29
C SER A 266 9.86 2.76 -2.84
N LEU A 267 10.59 1.66 -2.69
CA LEU A 267 11.90 1.47 -3.28
C LEU A 267 11.76 0.51 -4.46
N ILE A 268 12.15 0.96 -5.63
CA ILE A 268 12.33 0.13 -6.81
C ILE A 268 13.82 -0.09 -7.01
N ILE A 269 14.24 -1.34 -7.14
CA ILE A 269 15.61 -1.76 -7.42
C ILE A 269 15.61 -2.35 -8.81
N SER A 270 16.44 -1.86 -9.71
CA SER A 270 16.51 -2.37 -11.08
C SER A 270 17.93 -2.52 -11.58
N ASN A 271 18.16 -3.60 -12.33
CA ASN A 271 19.38 -3.77 -13.10
C ASN A 271 19.13 -3.24 -14.52
N PRO A 272 19.77 -2.12 -14.92
CA PRO A 272 19.52 -1.48 -16.21
C PRO A 272 20.11 -2.24 -17.41
N LYS A 273 20.92 -3.27 -17.18
CA LYS A 273 21.48 -4.11 -18.25
C LYS A 273 20.35 -4.88 -18.95
N PRO A 274 20.51 -5.31 -20.21
CA PRO A 274 19.45 -6.05 -20.92
C PRO A 274 19.17 -7.42 -20.28
N TYR A 275 17.91 -7.86 -20.35
CA TYR A 275 17.51 -9.18 -19.88
C TYR A 275 17.92 -10.29 -20.85
N GLY A 276 18.44 -11.37 -20.30
CA GLY A 276 18.50 -12.69 -20.93
C GLY A 276 19.70 -12.94 -21.84
N ASN A 277 20.01 -14.24 -21.96
CA ASN A 277 20.95 -14.80 -22.92
C ASN A 277 20.22 -15.10 -24.25
N PHE A 278 19.55 -14.11 -24.83
CA PHE A 278 18.97 -14.26 -26.16
C PHE A 278 20.10 -14.18 -27.20
N ASN A 279 20.34 -15.27 -27.93
CA ASN A 279 21.35 -15.38 -29.00
C ASN A 279 22.83 -15.33 -28.55
N GLY A 280 23.18 -15.89 -27.39
CA GLY A 280 24.58 -15.99 -26.95
C GLY A 280 25.17 -14.70 -26.35
N ALA A 281 24.32 -13.72 -26.02
CA ALA A 281 24.72 -12.56 -25.22
C ALA A 281 25.01 -12.99 -23.77
N PRO A 282 26.12 -12.54 -23.15
CA PRO A 282 26.44 -12.92 -21.78
C PRO A 282 25.32 -12.49 -20.83
N ASP A 283 25.04 -13.33 -19.83
CA ASP A 283 24.10 -12.99 -18.78
C ASP A 283 24.60 -11.78 -18.00
N TYR A 284 23.80 -10.72 -17.99
CA TYR A 284 24.13 -9.48 -17.32
C TYR A 284 23.51 -9.44 -15.92
N SER A 285 23.97 -10.35 -15.07
CA SER A 285 23.59 -10.41 -13.67
C SER A 285 24.49 -9.52 -12.82
N GLU A 286 23.88 -8.85 -11.86
CA GLU A 286 24.57 -8.02 -10.87
C GLU A 286 24.40 -8.62 -9.49
N MET A 287 25.44 -8.53 -8.67
CA MET A 287 25.48 -9.16 -7.35
C MET A 287 25.76 -8.15 -6.24
N PHE A 288 25.12 -8.35 -5.10
CA PHE A 288 25.37 -7.59 -3.88
C PHE A 288 25.02 -8.44 -2.66
N GLU A 289 25.68 -8.19 -1.53
CA GLU A 289 25.46 -8.91 -0.28
C GLU A 289 24.28 -8.33 0.51
N GLY A 290 24.07 -7.01 0.45
CA GLY A 290 22.94 -6.43 1.16
C GLY A 290 22.64 -4.98 0.83
N LEU A 291 21.46 -4.54 1.27
CA LEU A 291 20.92 -3.20 1.08
C LEU A 291 20.13 -2.78 2.33
N TRP A 292 20.40 -1.58 2.84
CA TRP A 292 19.80 -1.06 4.07
C TRP A 292 19.39 0.39 3.95
N PHE A 293 18.31 0.75 4.65
CA PHE A 293 18.11 2.12 5.11
C PHE A 293 18.61 2.20 6.55
N ARG A 294 19.45 3.19 6.83
CA ARG A 294 19.93 3.50 8.18
C ARG A 294 19.48 4.91 8.53
N ILE A 295 18.72 5.01 9.61
CA ILE A 295 18.13 6.26 10.07
C ILE A 295 18.64 6.53 11.49
N PRO A 296 19.65 7.40 11.66
CA PRO A 296 20.24 7.72 12.96
C PRO A 296 19.26 8.52 13.82
N ILE A 297 18.81 7.96 14.94
CA ILE A 297 17.85 8.58 15.87
C ILE A 297 18.60 9.12 17.10
N SER A 298 18.34 10.39 17.45
CA SER A 298 18.94 11.04 18.62
C SER A 298 18.46 10.42 19.92
N ASN A 299 19.41 9.94 20.75
CA ASN A 299 19.18 9.40 22.09
C ASN A 299 18.10 8.30 22.15
N ILE A 300 18.16 7.32 21.25
CA ILE A 300 17.23 6.19 21.23
C ILE A 300 17.31 5.40 22.55
N GLY A 301 16.19 5.30 23.26
CA GLY A 301 16.09 4.64 24.57
C GLY A 301 15.14 3.45 24.62
N LEU A 302 14.39 3.20 23.54
CA LEU A 302 13.40 2.13 23.49
C LEU A 302 13.21 1.63 22.06
N ALA A 303 13.01 0.32 21.89
CA ALA A 303 12.42 -0.25 20.68
C ALA A 303 11.17 -1.09 20.99
N LYS A 304 10.13 -0.93 20.17
CA LYS A 304 8.85 -1.61 20.29
C LYS A 304 8.44 -2.26 18.97
N THR A 305 7.88 -3.45 19.05
CA THR A 305 7.41 -4.24 17.92
C THR A 305 6.10 -4.95 18.30
N THR A 306 5.43 -5.60 17.35
CA THR A 306 4.26 -6.45 17.66
C THR A 306 4.63 -7.79 18.30
N LEU A 307 5.93 -8.13 18.36
CA LEU A 307 6.43 -9.25 19.15
C LEU A 307 6.50 -8.95 20.65
N GLY A 308 6.34 -7.68 21.03
CA GLY A 308 6.47 -7.19 22.38
C GLY A 308 7.31 -5.91 22.46
N SER A 309 7.54 -5.46 23.69
CA SER A 309 8.32 -4.27 23.99
C SER A 309 9.71 -4.65 24.50
N TYR A 310 10.76 -4.01 23.98
CA TYR A 310 12.15 -4.26 24.37
C TYR A 310 12.76 -2.96 24.90
N GLN A 311 13.09 -2.94 26.19
CA GLN A 311 13.85 -1.85 26.80
C GLN A 311 15.31 -1.99 26.37
N LEU A 312 15.84 -0.97 25.70
CA LEU A 312 17.16 -1.02 25.08
C LEU A 312 18.00 0.17 25.56
N SER A 313 19.21 -0.10 26.04
CA SER A 313 20.23 0.92 26.22
C SER A 313 20.65 1.51 24.86
N GLN A 314 21.28 2.69 24.85
CA GLN A 314 21.81 3.30 23.61
C GLN A 314 22.78 2.34 22.87
N SER A 315 23.60 1.59 23.61
CA SER A 315 24.52 0.59 23.04
C SER A 315 23.86 -0.72 22.60
N ASP A 316 22.60 -0.95 22.96
CA ASP A 316 21.96 -2.23 22.67
C ASP A 316 21.64 -2.39 21.18
N ASN A 317 21.74 -3.62 20.69
CA ASN A 317 21.33 -3.98 19.34
C ASN A 317 20.11 -4.89 19.41
N LEU A 318 19.10 -4.58 18.61
CA LEU A 318 17.95 -5.43 18.37
C LEU A 318 17.84 -5.63 16.86
N LEU A 319 17.91 -6.87 16.38
CA LEU A 319 17.66 -7.19 14.98
C LEU A 319 16.58 -8.27 14.91
N ILE A 320 15.54 -8.01 14.11
CA ILE A 320 14.46 -8.95 13.86
C ILE A 320 14.52 -9.32 12.39
N SER A 321 14.73 -10.61 12.14
CA SER A 321 15.08 -11.16 10.85
C SER A 321 14.04 -12.18 10.46
N GLN A 322 13.36 -11.99 9.32
CA GLN A 322 12.54 -13.04 8.73
C GLN A 322 13.36 -13.79 7.69
N ASP A 323 13.35 -15.11 7.80
CA ASP A 323 13.95 -16.02 6.84
C ASP A 323 13.13 -17.32 6.76
N PHE A 324 13.58 -18.26 5.93
CA PHE A 324 13.03 -19.60 5.79
C PHE A 324 13.82 -20.62 6.62
N ASN A 325 13.15 -21.64 7.13
CA ASN A 325 13.80 -22.75 7.81
C ASN A 325 14.32 -23.74 6.76
N TYR A 326 15.59 -23.60 6.40
CA TYR A 326 16.25 -24.53 5.48
C TYR A 326 16.53 -25.87 6.19
N VAL A 327 15.70 -26.88 5.92
CA VAL A 327 15.98 -28.25 6.33
C VAL A 327 16.96 -28.86 5.33
N VAL A 328 18.25 -28.84 5.66
CA VAL A 328 19.25 -29.65 4.96
C VAL A 328 18.95 -31.11 5.26
N ASN A 329 18.87 -31.96 4.24
CA ASN A 329 18.59 -33.38 4.48
C ASN A 329 19.67 -33.99 5.38
N SER A 330 19.30 -34.98 6.18
CA SER A 330 20.22 -35.67 7.10
C SER A 330 21.38 -36.38 6.39
N SER A 331 21.29 -36.57 5.07
CA SER A 331 22.38 -37.11 4.26
C SER A 331 23.40 -36.06 3.78
N GLY A 332 23.16 -34.75 4.01
CA GLY A 332 24.04 -33.66 3.58
C GLY A 332 24.23 -33.54 2.06
N THR A 333 23.44 -34.29 1.27
CA THR A 333 23.65 -34.49 -0.17
C THR A 333 22.48 -34.01 -1.03
N GLY A 334 21.49 -33.36 -0.45
CA GLY A 334 20.39 -32.80 -1.22
C GLY A 334 19.51 -31.82 -0.44
N TRP A 335 19.03 -30.80 -1.12
CA TRP A 335 17.99 -29.93 -0.61
C TRP A 335 16.67 -30.70 -0.68
N ASN A 336 16.06 -31.00 0.46
CA ASN A 336 14.69 -31.50 0.47
C ASN A 336 13.79 -30.29 0.58
N PHE A 337 13.36 -29.75 -0.57
CA PHE A 337 12.22 -28.84 -0.57
C PHE A 337 11.03 -29.67 -0.10
N ASN A 338 10.70 -29.59 1.19
CA ASN A 338 9.38 -29.99 1.63
C ASN A 338 8.39 -29.27 0.71
N GLU A 339 7.42 -30.01 0.17
CA GLU A 339 6.41 -29.51 -0.79
C GLU A 339 5.56 -28.33 -0.23
N ASN A 340 5.81 -27.94 1.02
CA ASN A 340 5.08 -26.93 1.76
C ASN A 340 5.98 -25.75 2.18
N LEU A 341 6.65 -25.13 1.20
CA LEU A 341 7.43 -23.87 1.28
C LEU A 341 6.73 -22.70 2.00
N LEU A 342 5.44 -22.84 2.32
CA LEU A 342 4.65 -21.80 2.98
C LEU A 342 4.51 -22.01 4.49
N ASP A 343 4.93 -23.16 5.03
CA ASP A 343 4.76 -23.49 6.45
C ASP A 343 6.06 -23.28 7.27
N ASP A 344 7.23 -23.42 6.65
CA ASP A 344 8.53 -23.44 7.33
C ASP A 344 9.19 -22.04 7.47
N PHE A 345 8.46 -21.04 7.96
CA PHE A 345 9.01 -19.69 8.23
C PHE A 345 9.71 -19.62 9.58
N LYS A 346 10.84 -18.90 9.67
CA LYS A 346 11.51 -18.60 10.95
C LYS A 346 11.73 -17.10 11.14
N VAL A 347 11.63 -16.67 12.39
CA VAL A 347 12.02 -15.33 12.82
C VAL A 347 13.14 -15.43 13.83
N SER A 348 14.27 -14.79 13.55
CA SER A 348 15.36 -14.64 14.50
C SER A 348 15.28 -13.25 15.13
N VAL A 349 15.31 -13.21 16.46
CA VAL A 349 15.39 -11.99 17.27
C VAL A 349 16.76 -11.98 17.94
N ASP A 350 17.65 -11.13 17.46
CA ASP A 350 18.98 -10.95 18.00
C ASP A 350 18.99 -9.74 18.93
N LEU A 351 19.07 -9.98 20.24
CA LEU A 351 19.17 -8.94 21.26
C LEU A 351 20.56 -8.99 21.89
N ASN A 352 21.38 -7.96 21.68
CA ASN A 352 22.74 -7.87 22.23
C ASN A 352 23.59 -9.13 21.94
N ASN A 353 23.54 -9.61 20.69
CA ASN A 353 24.19 -10.85 20.22
C ASN A 353 23.63 -12.15 20.81
N VAL A 354 22.51 -12.11 21.53
CA VAL A 354 21.76 -13.29 21.94
C VAL A 354 20.63 -13.52 20.94
N SER A 355 20.75 -14.59 20.15
CA SER A 355 19.77 -14.97 19.15
C SER A 355 18.69 -15.88 19.73
N THR A 356 17.42 -15.49 19.58
CA THR A 356 16.27 -16.36 19.84
C THR A 356 15.55 -16.62 18.51
N THR A 357 15.33 -17.89 18.18
CA THR A 357 14.61 -18.27 16.96
C THR A 357 13.19 -18.72 17.29
N LEU A 358 12.22 -18.12 16.60
CA LEU A 358 10.81 -18.48 16.63
C LEU A 358 10.49 -19.20 15.31
N ASN A 359 10.25 -20.52 15.39
CA ASN A 359 9.80 -21.31 14.25
C ASN A 359 8.31 -21.12 14.00
N ASP A 360 7.88 -21.33 12.76
CA ASP A 360 6.51 -21.19 12.28
C ASP A 360 5.91 -19.80 12.57
N PHE A 361 6.78 -18.79 12.62
CA PHE A 361 6.42 -17.43 12.95
C PHE A 361 6.58 -16.49 11.76
N ARG A 362 5.59 -15.61 11.57
CA ARG A 362 5.56 -14.59 10.51
C ARG A 362 5.58 -13.21 11.13
N PHE A 363 6.76 -12.58 11.13
CA PHE A 363 6.86 -11.23 11.64
C PHE A 363 6.16 -10.27 10.68
N ASN A 364 5.30 -9.42 11.23
CA ASN A 364 4.57 -8.49 10.39
C ASN A 364 5.45 -7.35 9.87
N GLY A 365 6.61 -7.06 10.47
CA GLY A 365 7.51 -6.02 10.00
C GLY A 365 7.14 -4.62 10.47
N VAL A 366 6.72 -4.46 11.73
CA VAL A 366 6.56 -3.16 12.41
C VAL A 366 7.64 -3.00 13.48
N LEU A 367 8.41 -1.92 13.41
CA LEU A 367 9.36 -1.53 14.46
C LEU A 367 9.21 -0.04 14.75
N TYR A 368 9.11 0.32 16.02
CA TYR A 368 9.12 1.71 16.48
C TYR A 368 10.26 1.93 17.45
N THR A 369 10.88 3.10 17.35
CA THR A 369 11.97 3.52 18.22
C THR A 369 11.65 4.87 18.82
N HIS A 370 11.96 5.06 20.11
CA HIS A 370 11.69 6.31 20.83
C HIS A 370 12.98 6.87 21.40
N GLY A 371 13.16 8.18 21.26
CA GLY A 371 14.23 8.96 21.87
C GLY A 371 13.70 10.20 22.60
N SER A 372 14.60 11.08 23.03
CA SER A 372 14.23 12.22 23.88
C SER A 372 13.35 13.28 23.19
N GLY A 373 13.37 13.37 21.85
CA GLY A 373 12.61 14.35 21.06
C GLY A 373 11.33 13.80 20.41
N GLY A 374 10.98 12.54 20.68
CA GLY A 374 9.94 11.80 19.95
C GLY A 374 10.49 10.50 19.39
N GLY A 375 9.74 9.86 18.51
CA GLY A 375 10.19 8.61 17.92
C GLY A 375 9.73 8.40 16.48
N LEU A 376 10.51 7.55 15.80
CA LEU A 376 10.27 7.10 14.45
C LEU A 376 9.97 5.61 14.47
N GLY A 377 8.92 5.24 13.74
CA GLY A 377 8.69 3.85 13.39
C GLY A 377 8.63 3.62 11.90
N VAL A 378 8.82 2.36 11.56
CA VAL A 378 8.74 1.82 10.22
C VAL A 378 7.81 0.62 10.19
N LYS A 379 7.07 0.54 9.10
CA LYS A 379 6.35 -0.65 8.68
C LYS A 379 6.79 -1.02 7.26
N MET A 380 7.33 -2.22 7.06
CA MET A 380 7.52 -2.78 5.72
C MET A 380 6.28 -3.59 5.31
N VAL A 381 5.67 -3.24 4.19
CA VAL A 381 4.48 -3.93 3.67
C VAL A 381 4.88 -5.33 3.20
N ASN A 382 4.10 -6.34 3.60
CA ASN A 382 4.31 -7.74 3.26
C ASN A 382 5.69 -8.25 3.69
N PHE A 383 6.21 -7.79 4.83
CA PHE A 383 7.55 -8.11 5.33
C PHE A 383 7.88 -9.61 5.25
N TRP A 384 7.06 -10.45 5.87
CA TRP A 384 7.33 -11.90 5.87
C TRP A 384 7.19 -12.56 4.49
N GLN A 385 6.45 -11.95 3.56
CA GLN A 385 6.30 -12.45 2.18
C GLN A 385 7.44 -11.99 1.27
N LYS A 386 8.24 -11.02 1.72
CA LYS A 386 9.41 -10.47 1.02
C LYS A 386 10.71 -10.87 1.72
N PHE A 387 10.73 -12.07 2.31
CA PHE A 387 11.91 -12.64 2.93
C PHE A 387 13.00 -12.96 1.87
N PRO A 388 14.29 -12.98 2.25
CA PRO A 388 14.81 -12.57 3.56
C PRO A 388 14.67 -11.05 3.76
N ALA A 389 14.35 -10.63 4.99
CA ALA A 389 14.21 -9.22 5.34
C ALA A 389 14.53 -8.99 6.82
N SER A 390 15.00 -7.79 7.18
CA SER A 390 15.24 -7.43 8.58
C SER A 390 14.80 -6.02 8.96
N LEU A 391 14.43 -5.86 10.22
CA LEU A 391 14.20 -4.58 10.88
C LEU A 391 14.92 -4.59 12.22
N GLY A 392 15.59 -3.50 12.57
CA GLY A 392 16.31 -3.47 13.84
C GLY A 392 16.67 -2.09 14.34
N LYS A 393 17.12 -2.04 15.59
CA LYS A 393 17.95 -0.98 16.16
C LYS A 393 19.40 -1.48 16.15
N VAL A 394 20.30 -0.76 15.50
CA VAL A 394 21.74 -1.01 15.57
C VAL A 394 22.45 0.24 16.05
N GLY A 395 23.00 0.20 17.27
CA GLY A 395 23.44 1.40 17.98
C GLY A 395 22.32 2.43 18.07
N ASP A 396 22.59 3.65 17.60
CA ASP A 396 21.60 4.73 17.58
C ASP A 396 20.74 4.77 16.30
N SER A 397 20.81 3.76 15.43
CA SER A 397 20.11 3.77 14.15
C SER A 397 18.94 2.80 14.09
N LEU A 398 17.81 3.25 13.54
CA LEU A 398 16.79 2.38 12.98
C LEU A 398 17.30 1.84 11.63
N VAL A 399 17.33 0.52 11.49
CA VAL A 399 17.81 -0.19 10.30
C VAL A 399 16.66 -0.95 9.64
N ILE A 400 16.51 -0.77 8.34
CA ILE A 400 15.53 -1.48 7.51
C ILE A 400 16.29 -2.16 6.39
N SER A 401 16.23 -3.48 6.31
CA SER A 401 16.91 -4.23 5.26
C SER A 401 15.91 -5.01 4.42
N PRO A 402 15.61 -4.56 3.19
CA PRO A 402 14.94 -5.40 2.21
C PRO A 402 15.84 -6.57 1.72
N TYR A 403 17.15 -6.47 1.91
CA TYR A 403 18.16 -7.48 1.54
C TYR A 403 19.24 -7.54 2.62
N PRO A 404 19.01 -8.27 3.72
CA PRO A 404 20.00 -8.39 4.80
C PRO A 404 21.23 -9.18 4.35
N PRO A 405 22.40 -9.04 5.01
CA PRO A 405 23.62 -9.77 4.65
C PRO A 405 23.58 -11.26 5.03
N PHE A 406 22.38 -11.75 5.35
CA PHE A 406 22.11 -13.12 5.73
C PHE A 406 20.85 -13.59 5.02
N GLY A 407 20.66 -14.90 4.99
CA GLY A 407 19.53 -15.51 4.30
C GLY A 407 19.84 -15.69 2.82
N ASN A 408 19.31 -16.74 2.23
CA ASN A 408 19.48 -16.96 0.80
C ASN A 408 18.47 -16.07 0.09
N GLY A 409 18.92 -15.26 -0.86
CA GLY A 409 18.01 -14.59 -1.80
C GLY A 409 17.08 -15.61 -2.47
N PRO A 410 15.96 -15.15 -3.07
CA PRO A 410 15.08 -16.04 -3.82
C PRO A 410 15.94 -16.84 -4.81
N GLU A 411 15.83 -18.17 -4.73
CA GLU A 411 16.57 -19.06 -5.61
C GLU A 411 16.27 -18.66 -7.05
N VAL A 412 17.32 -18.41 -7.84
CA VAL A 412 17.20 -18.19 -9.28
C VAL A 412 17.00 -19.54 -9.96
N ASN A 413 15.86 -20.18 -9.72
CA ASN A 413 15.43 -21.33 -10.49
C ASN A 413 14.76 -20.88 -11.78
N GLY A 414 15.59 -20.26 -12.62
CA GLY A 414 15.25 -19.73 -13.93
C GLY A 414 16.29 -20.07 -14.96
N GLN A 415 16.08 -21.18 -15.66
CA GLN A 415 16.61 -21.44 -17.00
C GLN A 415 18.15 -21.43 -17.22
N TYR A 416 19.00 -21.49 -16.19
CA TYR A 416 20.44 -21.72 -16.42
C TYR A 416 20.84 -23.20 -16.57
N GLY A 417 19.86 -24.09 -16.60
CA GLY A 417 20.00 -25.39 -17.21
C GLY A 417 18.95 -25.54 -18.29
N THR A 418 19.35 -25.97 -19.48
CA THR A 418 18.47 -26.89 -20.21
C THR A 418 17.98 -27.96 -19.21
N PRO A 419 16.82 -28.58 -19.40
CA PRO A 419 16.38 -29.73 -18.57
C PRO A 419 17.38 -30.91 -18.53
N PHE A 420 18.55 -30.77 -19.18
CA PHE A 420 19.64 -31.71 -19.30
C PHE A 420 21.00 -31.17 -18.81
N ASN A 421 21.08 -29.95 -18.25
CA ASN A 421 22.34 -29.44 -17.73
C ASN A 421 22.66 -30.11 -16.39
N THR A 422 23.61 -31.04 -16.42
CA THR A 422 24.11 -31.79 -15.27
C THR A 422 25.25 -31.07 -14.54
N SER A 423 25.60 -29.82 -14.90
CA SER A 423 26.59 -29.04 -14.15
C SER A 423 26.01 -28.64 -12.79
N SER A 424 26.26 -29.49 -11.80
CA SER A 424 25.76 -29.48 -10.42
C SER A 424 26.36 -28.40 -9.53
N ASN A 425 26.78 -27.26 -10.07
CA ASN A 425 27.16 -26.12 -9.25
C ASN A 425 26.01 -25.12 -9.29
N PRO A 426 25.00 -25.24 -8.40
CA PRO A 426 24.22 -24.06 -8.10
C PRO A 426 25.24 -22.96 -7.72
N PRO A 427 25.09 -21.72 -8.18
CA PRO A 427 25.99 -20.63 -7.80
C PRO A 427 26.13 -20.44 -6.27
N LEU A 428 25.29 -21.12 -5.48
CA LEU A 428 25.36 -21.28 -4.02
C LEU A 428 26.45 -22.25 -3.51
N SER A 429 27.17 -23.00 -4.36
CA SER A 429 28.18 -23.98 -3.90
C SER A 429 29.51 -23.34 -3.46
N ASN A 430 29.69 -22.05 -3.72
CA ASN A 430 30.76 -21.26 -3.11
C ASN A 430 30.13 -20.37 -2.03
N SER A 431 30.75 -20.37 -0.85
CA SER A 431 30.44 -19.74 0.45
C SER A 431 29.88 -18.32 0.54
N ASP A 432 29.56 -17.65 -0.58
CA ASP A 432 29.26 -16.22 -0.59
C ASP A 432 27.77 -16.02 -0.89
N ILE A 433 27.02 -15.72 0.18
CA ILE A 433 25.58 -15.44 0.15
C ILE A 433 25.36 -14.08 -0.53
N LEU A 434 25.33 -14.05 -1.86
CA LEU A 434 25.06 -12.85 -2.65
C LEU A 434 23.66 -12.89 -3.25
N TYR A 435 22.97 -11.75 -3.23
CA TYR A 435 21.75 -11.53 -4.00
C TYR A 435 22.11 -11.30 -5.46
N VAL A 436 21.34 -11.93 -6.36
CA VAL A 436 21.50 -11.80 -7.81
C VAL A 436 20.31 -11.03 -8.38
N LEU A 437 20.59 -9.96 -9.13
CA LEU A 437 19.58 -9.23 -9.89
C LEU A 437 19.92 -9.29 -11.38
N GLN A 438 19.12 -10.02 -12.16
CA GLN A 438 19.28 -10.14 -13.61
C GLN A 438 18.98 -8.82 -14.32
N GLY A 439 19.66 -8.58 -15.45
CA GLY A 439 19.40 -7.46 -16.34
C GLY A 439 17.92 -7.31 -16.69
N GLY A 440 17.42 -6.08 -16.74
CA GLY A 440 16.06 -5.73 -17.16
C GLY A 440 14.99 -6.06 -16.13
N ARG A 441 15.37 -6.64 -14.98
CA ARG A 441 14.46 -6.92 -13.88
C ARG A 441 14.36 -5.74 -12.93
N GLU A 442 13.18 -5.60 -12.33
CA GLU A 442 12.92 -4.68 -11.23
C GLU A 442 12.23 -5.40 -10.07
N ILE A 443 12.55 -4.99 -8.84
CA ILE A 443 11.92 -5.46 -7.61
C ILE A 443 11.45 -4.26 -6.80
N ARG A 444 10.27 -4.38 -6.20
CA ARG A 444 9.63 -3.29 -5.45
C ARG A 444 9.41 -3.63 -3.98
N HIS A 445 9.95 -2.80 -3.11
CA HIS A 445 9.63 -2.75 -1.69
C HIS A 445 8.76 -1.53 -1.39
N THR A 446 7.88 -1.66 -0.41
CA THR A 446 6.97 -0.61 0.02
C THR A 446 6.85 -0.62 1.53
N GLY A 447 6.58 0.54 2.12
CA GLY A 447 6.38 0.67 3.54
C GLY A 447 5.86 2.02 3.96
N ILE A 448 5.87 2.25 5.27
CA ILE A 448 5.39 3.46 5.91
C ILE A 448 6.41 3.85 6.98
N PHE A 449 6.89 5.09 6.93
CA PHE A 449 7.48 5.76 8.08
C PHE A 449 6.37 6.46 8.86
N PHE A 450 6.43 6.44 10.18
CA PHE A 450 5.49 7.18 11.03
C PHE A 450 6.22 7.80 12.21
N VAL A 451 5.89 9.05 12.49
CA VAL A 451 6.53 9.82 13.58
C VAL A 451 5.52 10.13 14.67
N SER A 452 5.96 10.15 15.92
CA SER A 452 5.10 10.46 17.06
C SER A 452 5.89 11.15 18.16
N SER A 453 5.30 12.18 18.76
CA SER A 453 5.82 12.83 19.96
C SER A 453 5.71 11.95 21.20
N THR A 454 4.76 11.02 21.20
CA THR A 454 4.53 10.07 22.29
C THR A 454 4.78 8.64 21.84
N GLU A 455 5.19 7.81 22.78
CA GLU A 455 5.39 6.38 22.55
C GLU A 455 4.05 5.68 22.24
N PRO A 456 3.92 4.98 21.10
CA PRO A 456 2.70 4.29 20.74
C PRO A 456 2.48 3.07 21.65
N THR A 457 1.20 2.79 21.92
CA THR A 457 0.79 1.53 22.54
C THR A 457 1.01 0.36 21.57
N GLU A 458 1.15 -0.86 22.09
CA GLU A 458 1.25 -2.07 21.24
C GLU A 458 0.02 -2.24 20.36
N ALA A 459 -1.16 -1.88 20.88
CA ALA A 459 -2.39 -1.86 20.09
C ALA A 459 -2.31 -0.87 18.92
N ALA A 460 -1.69 0.31 19.09
CA ALA A 460 -1.49 1.26 18.00
C ALA A 460 -0.50 0.72 16.95
N LEU A 461 0.56 0.04 17.37
CA LEU A 461 1.51 -0.62 16.46
C LEU A 461 0.85 -1.77 15.68
N SER A 462 0.02 -2.58 16.33
CA SER A 462 -0.76 -3.63 15.68
C SER A 462 -1.75 -3.07 14.65
N ARG A 463 -2.34 -1.90 14.90
CA ARG A 463 -3.19 -1.21 13.91
C ARG A 463 -2.41 -0.77 12.69
N LEU A 464 -1.16 -0.30 12.85
CA LEU A 464 -0.29 0.07 11.71
C LEU A 464 0.00 -1.09 10.78
N ASP A 465 0.13 -2.31 11.32
CA ASP A 465 0.25 -3.51 10.50
C ASP A 465 -0.95 -3.67 9.57
N GLY A 466 -2.16 -3.58 10.12
CA GLY A 466 -3.35 -3.74 9.31
C GLY A 466 -3.64 -2.55 8.38
N ILE A 467 -3.21 -1.32 8.71
CA ILE A 467 -3.20 -0.18 7.77
C ILE A 467 -2.38 -0.54 6.53
N ALA A 468 -1.17 -1.06 6.73
CA ALA A 468 -0.26 -1.33 5.62
C ALA A 468 -0.67 -2.55 4.77
N GLN A 469 -1.23 -3.60 5.40
CA GLN A 469 -1.65 -4.81 4.68
C GLN A 469 -3.00 -4.65 3.98
N LYS A 470 -3.93 -3.90 4.58
CA LYS A 470 -5.28 -3.68 4.06
C LYS A 470 -5.63 -2.20 4.25
N PRO A 471 -5.04 -1.30 3.44
CA PRO A 471 -5.32 0.13 3.54
C PRO A 471 -6.77 0.44 3.19
N LEU A 472 -7.22 1.66 3.50
CA LEU A 472 -8.46 2.15 2.92
C LEU A 472 -8.36 2.14 1.39
N SER A 473 -9.42 1.68 0.72
CA SER A 473 -9.45 1.56 -0.74
C SER A 473 -10.66 2.29 -1.30
N GLY A 474 -10.42 3.18 -2.25
CA GLY A 474 -11.47 3.91 -2.97
C GLY A 474 -11.78 3.25 -4.29
N ARG A 475 -13.05 3.33 -4.71
CA ARG A 475 -13.50 2.90 -6.03
C ARG A 475 -14.71 3.69 -6.47
N ALA A 476 -14.81 3.93 -7.78
CA ALA A 476 -16.04 4.45 -8.37
C ALA A 476 -17.22 3.52 -8.05
N ASN A 477 -18.41 4.09 -7.88
CA ASN A 477 -19.60 3.30 -7.59
C ASN A 477 -19.88 2.30 -8.74
N PRO A 478 -20.06 0.99 -8.48
CA PRO A 478 -20.30 0.00 -9.53
C PRO A 478 -21.51 0.31 -10.43
N GLY A 479 -22.58 0.88 -9.88
CA GLY A 479 -23.76 1.26 -10.66
C GLY A 479 -23.47 2.42 -11.61
N TYR A 480 -22.63 3.37 -11.20
CA TYR A 480 -22.14 4.44 -12.08
C TYR A 480 -21.27 3.86 -13.20
N LEU A 481 -20.35 2.95 -12.88
CA LEU A 481 -19.48 2.30 -13.87
C LEU A 481 -20.27 1.52 -14.94
N GLU A 482 -21.34 0.82 -14.55
CA GLU A 482 -22.27 0.14 -15.46
C GLU A 482 -23.03 1.15 -16.34
N GLN A 483 -23.49 2.26 -15.75
CA GLN A 483 -24.24 3.30 -16.48
C GLN A 483 -23.42 3.96 -17.60
N ILE A 484 -22.11 4.17 -17.39
CA ILE A 484 -21.24 4.83 -18.35
C ILE A 484 -20.43 3.85 -19.23
N ASP A 485 -20.68 2.54 -19.10
CA ASP A 485 -19.98 1.49 -19.85
C ASP A 485 -18.44 1.55 -19.71
N ALA A 486 -17.94 1.93 -18.52
CA ALA A 486 -16.51 2.25 -18.32
C ALA A 486 -15.54 1.09 -18.60
N PHE A 487 -16.00 -0.14 -18.41
CA PHE A 487 -15.23 -1.37 -18.64
C PHE A 487 -15.76 -2.19 -19.83
N GLY A 488 -16.66 -1.60 -20.63
CA GLY A 488 -17.38 -2.30 -21.69
C GLY A 488 -18.44 -3.27 -21.19
N LYS A 489 -19.24 -3.78 -22.12
CA LYS A 489 -20.41 -4.65 -21.86
C LYS A 489 -20.10 -6.07 -21.42
N SER A 490 -18.81 -6.42 -21.27
CA SER A 490 -18.37 -7.75 -20.83
C SER A 490 -18.51 -7.93 -19.32
N TRP A 491 -18.71 -6.85 -18.57
CA TRP A 491 -18.81 -6.86 -17.11
C TRP A 491 -20.10 -6.19 -16.66
N VAL A 492 -20.71 -6.71 -15.60
CA VAL A 492 -21.91 -6.15 -14.98
C VAL A 492 -21.74 -6.12 -13.47
N ALA A 493 -22.40 -5.15 -12.80
CA ALA A 493 -22.35 -5.11 -11.35
C ALA A 493 -22.98 -6.37 -10.74
N GLN A 494 -22.40 -6.83 -9.63
CA GLN A 494 -22.93 -7.96 -8.87
C GLN A 494 -24.36 -7.62 -8.42
N ARG A 495 -25.31 -8.51 -8.68
CA ARG A 495 -26.72 -8.36 -8.30
C ARG A 495 -27.30 -9.68 -7.85
N GLN A 496 -28.43 -9.64 -7.15
CA GLN A 496 -29.21 -10.84 -6.94
C GLN A 496 -29.83 -11.27 -8.27
N TRP A 497 -29.50 -12.48 -8.68
CA TRP A 497 -30.03 -13.06 -9.92
C TRP A 497 -31.29 -13.84 -9.56
N GLY A 498 -32.38 -13.65 -10.31
CA GLY A 498 -33.55 -14.54 -10.20
C GLY A 498 -33.31 -15.95 -10.74
N ASP A 499 -32.08 -16.25 -11.19
CA ASP A 499 -31.67 -17.49 -11.84
C ASP A 499 -30.60 -18.20 -11.01
N VAL A 500 -30.90 -19.41 -10.54
CA VAL A 500 -30.04 -20.22 -9.68
C VAL A 500 -28.70 -20.56 -10.35
N GLY A 501 -28.67 -20.71 -11.69
CA GLY A 501 -27.44 -20.99 -12.43
C GLY A 501 -26.46 -19.82 -12.34
N ARG A 502 -26.95 -18.59 -12.47
CA ARG A 502 -26.14 -17.37 -12.32
C ARG A 502 -25.68 -17.15 -10.88
N GLU A 503 -26.54 -17.41 -9.90
CA GLU A 503 -26.14 -17.37 -8.48
C GLU A 503 -25.01 -18.37 -8.18
N ARG A 504 -25.07 -19.57 -8.76
CA ARG A 504 -23.99 -20.57 -8.64
C ARG A 504 -22.69 -20.13 -9.31
N ALA A 505 -22.76 -19.48 -10.48
CA ALA A 505 -21.58 -18.93 -11.13
C ALA A 505 -20.91 -17.81 -10.31
N GLU A 506 -21.70 -16.89 -9.76
CA GLU A 506 -21.22 -15.87 -8.82
C GLU A 506 -20.57 -16.48 -7.58
N ARG A 507 -21.19 -17.55 -7.05
CA ARG A 507 -20.64 -18.29 -5.93
C ARG A 507 -19.31 -18.97 -6.27
N LEU A 508 -19.21 -19.58 -7.45
CA LEU A 508 -17.97 -20.21 -7.93
C LEU A 508 -16.83 -19.20 -8.03
N ASN A 509 -17.09 -18.02 -8.60
CA ASN A 509 -16.10 -16.94 -8.67
C ASN A 509 -15.65 -16.50 -7.27
N LYS A 510 -16.57 -16.41 -6.30
CA LYS A 510 -16.23 -16.11 -4.91
C LYS A 510 -15.33 -17.20 -4.31
N ILE A 511 -15.63 -18.47 -4.55
CA ILE A 511 -14.84 -19.61 -4.04
C ILE A 511 -13.40 -19.58 -4.59
N TRP A 512 -13.21 -19.19 -5.85
CA TRP A 512 -11.87 -19.08 -6.45
C TRP A 512 -11.01 -17.98 -5.82
N VAL A 513 -11.62 -16.91 -5.33
CA VAL A 513 -10.92 -15.77 -4.74
C VAL A 513 -10.83 -15.88 -3.20
N ASP A 514 -11.85 -16.44 -2.56
CA ASP A 514 -12.02 -16.57 -1.12
C ASP A 514 -12.70 -17.91 -0.77
N ASP A 515 -11.91 -18.85 -0.25
CA ASP A 515 -12.37 -20.17 0.16
C ASP A 515 -13.31 -20.14 1.37
N SER A 516 -13.48 -18.99 2.05
CA SER A 516 -14.50 -18.85 3.09
C SER A 516 -15.93 -18.94 2.56
N ALA A 517 -16.13 -18.69 1.26
CA ALA A 517 -17.42 -18.87 0.57
C ALA A 517 -17.70 -20.33 0.14
N ALA A 518 -16.70 -21.21 0.25
CA ALA A 518 -16.84 -22.63 -0.05
C ALA A 518 -17.65 -23.35 1.04
N ASP A 519 -18.51 -24.28 0.60
CA ASP A 519 -19.14 -25.20 1.54
C ASP A 519 -18.07 -26.10 2.17
N ASN A 520 -18.14 -26.28 3.50
CA ASN A 520 -17.39 -27.32 4.16
C ASN A 520 -18.08 -28.66 3.92
N GLN A 521 -17.55 -29.48 3.02
CA GLN A 521 -18.13 -30.76 2.67
C GLN A 521 -17.59 -31.85 3.62
N PRO A 522 -18.46 -32.59 4.35
CA PRO A 522 -18.03 -33.68 5.22
C PRO A 522 -17.16 -34.69 4.45
N GLY A 523 -15.94 -34.93 4.92
CA GLY A 523 -14.99 -35.87 4.30
C GLY A 523 -14.17 -35.34 3.13
N LEU A 524 -14.54 -34.19 2.54
CA LEU A 524 -13.78 -33.55 1.43
C LEU A 524 -13.12 -32.23 1.84
N GLY A 525 -13.48 -31.67 3.00
CA GLY A 525 -12.99 -30.37 3.47
C GLY A 525 -13.64 -29.19 2.73
N LYS A 526 -13.01 -28.01 2.83
CA LYS A 526 -13.43 -26.84 2.04
C LYS A 526 -12.91 -26.98 0.61
N ILE A 527 -13.81 -26.95 -0.37
CA ILE A 527 -13.47 -26.99 -1.79
C ILE A 527 -13.09 -25.58 -2.24
N GLY A 528 -11.79 -25.29 -2.31
CA GLY A 528 -11.19 -23.99 -2.66
C GLY A 528 -9.68 -24.05 -2.46
N TYR A 529 -8.97 -22.92 -2.55
CA TYR A 529 -7.56 -22.85 -2.12
C TYR A 529 -7.53 -22.55 -0.61
N PRO A 530 -7.32 -23.55 0.26
CA PRO A 530 -7.48 -23.37 1.69
C PRO A 530 -6.57 -22.25 2.18
N LEU A 531 -7.14 -21.29 2.92
CA LEU A 531 -6.38 -20.19 3.53
C LEU A 531 -5.71 -19.26 2.51
N PHE A 532 -6.17 -19.16 1.25
CA PHE A 532 -5.49 -18.33 0.23
C PHE A 532 -5.27 -16.88 0.68
N ILE A 533 -6.30 -16.21 1.19
CA ILE A 533 -6.21 -14.84 1.69
C ILE A 533 -5.39 -14.76 2.99
N SER A 534 -5.51 -15.74 3.89
CA SER A 534 -4.75 -15.78 5.16
C SER A 534 -3.29 -16.21 4.98
N ARG A 535 -2.95 -16.83 3.85
CA ARG A 535 -1.60 -17.04 3.31
C ARG A 535 -1.09 -15.82 2.55
N GLY A 536 -1.84 -14.71 2.57
CA GLY A 536 -1.44 -13.44 1.99
C GLY A 536 -1.78 -13.27 0.50
N GLY A 537 -2.70 -14.09 -0.05
CA GLY A 537 -3.20 -13.97 -1.43
C GLY A 537 -2.14 -14.23 -2.51
N THR A 538 -0.97 -14.70 -2.10
CA THR A 538 0.16 -14.99 -2.97
C THR A 538 0.39 -16.49 -2.91
N TYR A 539 0.44 -17.15 -4.07
CA TYR A 539 1.46 -18.19 -4.25
C TYR A 539 2.75 -17.50 -3.79
N GLY A 540 3.32 -17.90 -2.65
CA GLY A 540 4.56 -17.28 -2.15
C GLY A 540 5.47 -17.12 -3.34
N HIS A 541 6.03 -15.93 -3.56
CA HIS A 541 6.68 -15.51 -4.81
C HIS A 541 7.70 -16.57 -5.30
N MET A 542 7.21 -17.65 -5.91
CA MET A 542 7.87 -18.30 -7.00
C MET A 542 7.77 -17.23 -8.06
N GLN A 543 8.83 -16.44 -8.17
CA GLN A 543 9.15 -15.88 -9.47
C GLN A 543 9.25 -17.11 -10.38
N SER A 544 8.16 -17.42 -11.06
CA SER A 544 8.20 -18.37 -12.17
C SER A 544 9.07 -17.66 -13.19
N TYR A 545 10.35 -18.01 -13.19
CA TYR A 545 11.32 -17.53 -14.16
C TYR A 545 10.90 -18.12 -15.52
N GLY A 546 10.14 -17.32 -16.27
CA GLY A 546 9.73 -17.61 -17.65
C GLY A 546 10.77 -17.14 -18.64
#